data_AF-M1EJ18-F1
#
_entry.id   AF-M1EJ18-F1
#
_cell.length_a   1.000
_cell.length_b   1.000
_cell.length_c   1.000
_cell.angle_alpha   90.00
_cell.angle_beta   90.00
_cell.angle_gamma   90.00
#
_symmetry.space_group_name_H-M   'P 1'
#
loop_
_entity.id
_entity.type
_entity.pdbx_description
1 polymer ?
#
loop_
_entity_poly.entity_id
_entity_poly.type
_entity_poly.pdbx_seq_one_letter_code
_entity_poly.pdbx_strand_id
1 'polypeptide(L)'
;DQLAKSAVTALASLYGTKFKYGSIIKAIYQASGSTIDWTYSQGIKYSFTFELRDTGRYGFLLPASPPASQIVPTAQETWLALRTIMEHTLQHP
;
A
#
# COMPACT_ATOMS: atom_id res chain seq x y z
N ASP A 1 4.98 9.89 8.10
CA ASP A 1 3.58 9.52 7.82
C ASP A 1 2.86 10.36 6.76
N GLN A 2 3.24 11.63 6.50
CA GLN A 2 2.52 12.46 5.52
C GLN A 2 2.47 11.86 4.10
N LEU A 3 3.57 11.26 3.61
CA LEU A 3 3.59 10.61 2.29
C LEU A 3 2.63 9.41 2.22
N ALA A 4 2.60 8.58 3.26
CA ALA A 4 1.67 7.44 3.34
C ALA A 4 0.21 7.92 3.33
N LYS A 5 -0.11 8.97 4.08
CA LYS A 5 -1.43 9.61 4.07
C LYS A 5 -1.84 10.08 2.67
N SER A 6 -0.93 10.74 1.95
CA SER A 6 -1.19 11.17 0.56
C SER A 6 -1.41 9.98 -0.37
N ALA A 7 -0.58 8.93 -0.27
CA ALA A 7 -0.69 7.73 -1.10
C ALA A 7 -2.02 6.99 -0.89
N VAL A 8 -2.46 6.79 0.36
CA VAL A 8 -3.78 6.15 0.62
C VAL A 8 -4.96 7.04 0.23
N THR A 9 -4.79 8.36 0.26
CA THR A 9 -5.82 9.31 -0.21
C THR A 9 -5.95 9.21 -1.74
N ALA A 10 -4.83 9.14 -2.46
CA ALA A 10 -4.83 8.94 -3.90
C ALA A 10 -5.44 7.58 -4.29
N LEU A 11 -5.09 6.50 -3.57
CA LEU A 11 -5.69 5.18 -3.75
C LEU A 11 -7.22 5.22 -3.60
N ALA A 12 -7.70 5.79 -2.49
CA ALA A 12 -9.12 5.85 -2.19
C ALA A 12 -9.93 6.68 -3.20
N SER A 13 -9.29 7.58 -3.95
CA SER A 13 -9.98 8.44 -4.91
C SER A 13 -10.65 7.69 -6.08
N LEU A 14 -10.18 6.48 -6.41
CA LEU A 14 -10.70 5.74 -7.57
C LEU A 14 -11.94 4.90 -7.25
N TYR A 15 -11.88 4.11 -6.17
CA TYR A 15 -12.97 3.18 -5.80
C TYR A 15 -13.45 3.32 -4.35
N GLY A 16 -12.94 4.30 -3.60
CA GLY A 16 -13.32 4.50 -2.20
C GLY A 16 -12.69 3.50 -1.22
N THR A 17 -11.74 2.67 -1.66
CA THR A 17 -11.10 1.66 -0.80
C THR A 17 -10.29 2.31 0.30
N LYS A 18 -10.60 1.95 1.55
CA LYS A 18 -10.00 2.58 2.73
C LYS A 18 -8.82 1.76 3.24
N PHE A 19 -7.62 2.33 3.12
CA PHE A 19 -6.41 1.75 3.68
C PHE A 19 -6.07 2.40 5.03
N LYS A 20 -5.57 1.60 5.97
CA LYS A 20 -4.88 2.09 7.17
C LYS A 20 -3.41 2.34 6.81
N TYR A 21 -2.76 3.27 7.50
CA TYR A 21 -1.35 3.58 7.32
C TYR A 21 -0.67 3.86 8.65
N GLY A 22 0.65 3.69 8.69
CA GLY A 22 1.50 3.88 9.87
C GLY A 22 2.72 2.97 9.82
N SER A 23 3.55 2.98 10.86
CA SER A 23 4.58 1.95 11.03
C SER A 23 3.94 0.57 11.17
N ILE A 24 4.62 -0.50 10.74
CA ILE A 24 4.11 -1.89 10.78
C ILE A 24 3.56 -2.23 12.17
N ILE A 25 4.32 -1.93 13.22
CA ILE A 25 3.93 -2.20 14.62
C ILE A 25 2.62 -1.54 15.04
N LYS A 26 2.31 -0.35 14.50
CA LYS A 26 1.08 0.40 14.84
C LYS A 26 -0.09 0.03 13.94
N ALA A 27 0.17 -0.29 12.67
CA ALA A 27 -0.86 -0.56 11.68
C ALA A 27 -1.33 -2.02 11.67
N ILE A 28 -0.45 -2.95 12.04
CA ILE A 28 -0.69 -4.39 11.96
C ILE A 28 -0.34 -5.06 13.31
N TYR A 29 0.94 -5.32 13.57
CA TYR A 29 1.47 -5.89 14.82
C TYR A 29 3.01 -5.82 14.84
N GLN A 30 3.64 -6.11 15.98
CA GLN A 30 5.10 -6.19 16.07
C GLN A 30 5.66 -7.37 15.27
N ALA A 31 6.52 -7.10 14.30
CA ALA A 31 7.24 -8.10 13.52
C ALA A 31 8.72 -7.73 13.44
N SER A 32 9.62 -8.70 13.59
CA SER A 32 11.06 -8.52 13.43
C SER A 32 11.56 -9.12 12.11
N GLY A 33 12.57 -8.50 11.50
CA GLY A 33 13.20 -9.01 10.28
C GLY A 33 12.37 -8.76 9.02
N SER A 34 11.50 -7.73 9.02
CA SER A 34 10.74 -7.36 7.83
C SER A 34 11.65 -6.73 6.78
N THR A 35 11.32 -6.92 5.50
CA THR A 35 12.11 -6.41 4.38
C THR A 35 12.30 -4.89 4.45
N ILE A 36 11.25 -4.15 4.81
CA ILE A 36 11.30 -2.69 4.80
C ILE A 36 12.10 -2.11 5.97
N ASP A 37 12.20 -2.83 7.10
CA ASP A 37 13.08 -2.44 8.19
C ASP A 37 14.54 -2.61 7.76
N TRP A 38 14.85 -3.72 7.07
CA TRP A 38 16.18 -3.96 6.52
C TRP A 38 16.55 -2.91 5.46
N THR A 39 15.71 -2.65 4.46
CA THR A 39 16.01 -1.64 3.42
C THR A 39 16.15 -0.24 4.00
N TYR A 40 15.31 0.12 4.97
CA TYR A 40 15.41 1.40 5.66
C TYR A 40 16.74 1.52 6.43
N SER A 41 17.21 0.45 7.06
CA SER A 41 18.53 0.41 7.73
C SER A 41 19.71 0.60 6.77
N GLN A 42 19.53 0.27 5.48
CA GLN A 42 20.54 0.49 4.44
C GLN A 42 20.49 1.92 3.85
N GLY A 43 19.67 2.81 4.40
CA GLY A 43 19.55 4.19 3.92
C GLY A 43 18.49 4.40 2.84
N ILE A 44 17.70 3.38 2.48
CA ILE A 44 16.58 3.53 1.53
C ILE A 44 15.41 4.20 2.27
N LYS A 45 15.41 5.54 2.26
CA LYS A 45 14.48 6.39 3.01
C LYS A 45 13.00 6.09 2.73
N TYR A 46 12.65 5.80 1.48
CA TYR A 46 11.28 5.53 1.05
C TYR A 46 10.99 4.03 0.99
N SER A 47 11.04 3.38 2.15
CA SER A 47 10.74 1.95 2.30
C SER A 47 9.28 1.74 2.74
N PHE A 48 8.48 1.09 1.89
CA PHE A 48 7.03 0.89 2.11
C PHE A 48 6.63 -0.57 1.87
N THR A 49 5.65 -1.06 2.64
CA THR A 49 4.98 -2.34 2.40
C THR A 49 3.49 -2.08 2.19
N PHE A 50 2.85 -2.89 1.34
CA PHE A 50 1.43 -2.80 1.03
C PHE A 50 0.74 -4.14 1.31
N GLU A 51 -0.34 -4.08 2.09
CA GLU A 51 -1.31 -5.16 2.25
C GLU A 51 -2.56 -4.75 1.46
N LEU A 52 -2.84 -5.44 0.35
CA LEU A 52 -3.87 -5.03 -0.61
C LEU A 52 -5.27 -5.50 -0.19
N ARG A 53 -6.22 -5.48 -1.14
CA ARG A 53 -7.56 -6.00 -0.90
C ARG A 53 -7.52 -7.51 -0.60
N ASP A 54 -8.46 -8.04 0.18
CA ASP A 54 -9.53 -7.35 0.90
C ASP A 54 -9.28 -7.34 2.42
N THR A 55 -10.30 -7.04 3.22
CA THR A 55 -10.20 -7.03 4.69
C THR A 55 -10.66 -8.33 5.33
N GLY A 56 -10.62 -9.45 4.60
CA GLY A 56 -10.85 -10.80 5.13
C GLY A 56 -12.10 -11.52 4.64
N ARG A 57 -12.88 -10.96 3.70
CA ARG A 57 -14.03 -11.68 3.12
C ARG A 57 -13.58 -12.79 2.20
N TYR A 58 -12.60 -12.50 1.34
CA TYR A 58 -11.97 -13.45 0.44
C TYR A 58 -10.51 -13.71 0.82
N GLY A 59 -9.84 -12.74 1.45
CA GLY A 59 -8.43 -12.83 1.81
C GLY A 59 -7.57 -13.19 0.60
N PHE A 60 -6.76 -14.23 0.73
CA PHE A 60 -5.90 -14.71 -0.35
C PHE A 60 -6.66 -15.24 -1.58
N LEU A 61 -7.95 -15.58 -1.44
CA LEU A 61 -8.79 -16.10 -2.52
C LEU A 61 -9.62 -14.98 -3.18
N LEU A 62 -9.04 -13.79 -3.31
CA LEU A 62 -9.67 -12.64 -3.94
C LEU A 62 -10.10 -12.98 -5.38
N PRO A 63 -11.36 -12.72 -5.80
CA PRO A 63 -11.86 -13.25 -7.07
C PRO A 63 -11.12 -12.70 -8.29
N ALA A 64 -10.72 -13.60 -9.19
CA ALA A 64 -10.02 -13.27 -10.44
C ALA A 64 -10.97 -13.12 -11.65
N SER A 65 -12.14 -13.76 -11.64
CA SER A 65 -13.03 -13.87 -12.79
C SER A 65 -14.31 -13.02 -12.66
N PRO A 66 -14.92 -12.58 -13.79
CA PRO A 66 -16.20 -11.87 -13.78
C PRO A 66 -17.35 -12.69 -13.16
N PRO A 67 -18.40 -12.03 -12.65
CA PRO A 67 -18.60 -10.58 -12.58
C PRO A 67 -17.91 -9.90 -11.39
N ALA A 68 -17.25 -10.67 -10.52
CA ALA A 68 -16.69 -10.18 -9.25
C ALA A 68 -15.17 -9.95 -9.28
N SER A 69 -14.54 -9.90 -10.46
CA SER A 69 -13.08 -9.78 -10.60
C SER A 69 -12.54 -8.54 -9.91
N GLN A 70 -11.55 -8.71 -9.03
CA GLN A 70 -10.95 -7.65 -8.22
C GLN A 70 -9.50 -7.35 -8.61
N ILE A 71 -8.88 -8.12 -9.51
CA ILE A 71 -7.46 -7.94 -9.88
C ILE A 71 -7.24 -6.54 -10.48
N VAL A 72 -7.96 -6.21 -11.55
CA VAL A 72 -7.80 -4.94 -12.27
C VAL A 72 -8.19 -3.74 -11.38
N PRO A 73 -9.32 -3.74 -10.66
CA PRO A 73 -9.63 -2.66 -9.72
C PRO A 73 -8.57 -2.45 -8.66
N THR A 74 -8.05 -3.53 -8.07
CA THR A 74 -6.97 -3.44 -7.05
C THR A 74 -5.70 -2.85 -7.64
N ALA A 75 -5.30 -3.29 -8.83
CA ALA A 75 -4.11 -2.78 -9.50
C ALA A 75 -4.24 -1.28 -9.85
N GLN A 76 -5.38 -0.86 -10.37
CA GLN A 76 -5.62 0.52 -10.79
C GLN A 76 -5.56 1.52 -9.63
N GLU A 77 -6.19 1.20 -8.49
CA GLU A 77 -6.13 2.10 -7.33
C GLU A 77 -4.74 2.09 -6.67
N THR A 78 -4.10 0.92 -6.61
CA THR A 78 -2.74 0.78 -6.04
C THR A 78 -1.74 1.58 -6.87
N TRP A 79 -1.91 1.61 -8.19
CA TRP A 79 -1.08 2.43 -9.07
C TRP A 79 -1.14 3.93 -8.73
N LEU A 80 -2.28 4.45 -8.29
CA LEU A 80 -2.37 5.84 -7.85
C LEU A 80 -1.49 6.09 -6.61
N ALA A 81 -1.49 5.18 -5.64
CA ALA A 81 -0.63 5.26 -4.46
C ALA A 81 0.86 5.20 -4.84
N LEU A 82 1.22 4.25 -5.73
CA LEU A 82 2.60 4.07 -6.20
C LEU A 82 3.11 5.33 -6.92
N ARG A 83 2.29 5.93 -7.80
CA ARG A 83 2.66 7.18 -8.47
C ARG A 83 2.94 8.30 -7.48
N THR A 84 2.09 8.48 -6.46
CA THR A 84 2.33 9.49 -5.41
C THR A 84 3.67 9.28 -4.70
N ILE A 85 4.04 8.03 -4.41
CA ILE A 85 5.34 7.72 -3.78
C ILE A 85 6.49 7.99 -4.75
N MET A 86 6.38 7.58 -6.01
CA MET A 86 7.40 7.79 -7.04
C MET A 86 7.62 9.28 -7.33
N GLU A 87 6.55 10.06 -7.46
CA GLU A 87 6.61 11.51 -7.66
C GLU A 87 7.29 12.21 -6.48
N HIS A 88 6.94 11.83 -5.25
CA HIS A 88 7.62 12.36 -4.07
C HIS A 88 9.11 12.01 -4.08
N THR A 89 9.45 10.76 -4.41
CA THR A 89 10.84 10.29 -4.48
C THR A 89 11.64 11.07 -5.53
N LEU A 90 11.07 11.31 -6.70
CA LEU A 90 11.68 12.10 -7.78
C LEU A 90 11.95 13.55 -7.37
N GLN A 91 11.04 14.16 -6.60
CA GLN A 91 11.12 15.57 -6.21
C GLN A 91 11.93 15.81 -4.93
N HIS A 92 12.21 14.75 -4.15
CA HIS A 92 12.85 14.84 -2.83
C HIS A 92 13.95 13.77 -2.70
N PRO A 93 15.10 13.97 -3.37
CA PRO A 93 16.23 13.04 -3.30
C PRO A 93 16.78 12.87 -1.87
#